data_AF-A0A945H9B6-F1
#
_entry.id   AF-A0A945H9B6-F1
#
_cell.length_a   1.000
_cell.length_b   1.000
_cell.length_c   1.000
_cell.angle_alpha   90.00
_cell.angle_beta   90.00
_cell.angle_gamma   90.00
#
_symmetry.space_group_name_H-M   'P 1'
#
loop_
_entity.id
_entity.type
_entity.pdbx_description
1 polymer ?
#
loop_
_entity_poly.entity_id
_entity_poly.type
_entity_poly.pdbx_seq_one_letter_code
_entity_poly.pdbx_strand_id
1 'polypeptide(L)' 'SIVGIERDGERIVNPGPGETLLEGDRLLLLGEDTKLPKAKANLNA' A
#
# COMPACT_ATOMS: atom_id res chain seq x y z
N SER A 1 -6.75 1.09 4.42
CA SER A 1 -6.16 -0.22 4.76
C SER A 1 -5.27 -0.66 3.61
N ILE A 2 -4.10 -1.22 3.88
CA ILE A 2 -3.27 -1.88 2.85
C ILE A 2 -3.74 -3.33 2.79
N VAL A 3 -4.24 -3.77 1.65
CA VAL A 3 -4.77 -5.13 1.47
C VAL A 3 -3.87 -6.01 0.59
N GLY A 4 -2.87 -5.40 -0.04
CA GLY A 4 -1.82 -6.12 -0.75
C GLY A 4 -0.63 -5.23 -1.09
N ILE A 5 0.52 -5.86 -1.27
CA ILE A 5 1.77 -5.24 -1.73
C ILE A 5 2.26 -6.08 -2.90
N GLU A 6 2.72 -5.42 -3.95
CA GLU A 6 3.44 -6.06 -5.04
C GLU A 6 4.86 -5.54 -5.08
N ARG A 7 5.83 -6.46 -4.97
CA ARG A 7 7.27 -6.21 -4.84
C ARG A 7 8.01 -7.22 -5.71
N ASP A 8 8.89 -6.74 -6.58
CA ASP A 8 9.73 -7.57 -7.46
C ASP A 8 8.97 -8.64 -8.26
N GLY A 9 7.71 -8.36 -8.62
CA GLY A 9 6.83 -9.28 -9.36
C GLY A 9 6.09 -10.30 -8.48
N GLU A 10 6.34 -10.34 -7.18
CA GLU A 10 5.61 -11.15 -6.20
C GLU A 10 4.51 -10.34 -5.51
N ARG A 11 3.49 -11.04 -5.01
CA ARG A 11 2.32 -10.43 -4.36
C ARG A 11 2.17 -10.91 -2.93
N ILE A 12 2.24 -9.97 -1.99
CA ILE A 12 1.96 -10.17 -0.57
C ILE A 12 0.49 -9.82 -0.34
N VAL A 13 -0.32 -10.81 0.03
CA VAL A 13 -1.76 -10.63 0.28
C VAL A 13 -2.01 -10.44 1.76
N ASN A 14 -2.81 -9.45 2.12
CA ASN A 14 -3.16 -9.10 3.51
C ASN A 14 -1.90 -8.93 4.41
N PRO A 15 -1.05 -7.93 4.13
CA PRO A 15 0.17 -7.68 4.90
C PRO A 15 -0.17 -7.39 6.37
N GLY A 16 0.68 -7.92 7.27
CA GLY A 16 0.56 -7.65 8.70
C GLY A 16 0.99 -6.22 9.07
N PRO A 17 0.67 -5.75 10.29
CA PRO A 17 1.04 -4.40 10.74
C PRO A 17 2.56 -4.19 10.88
N GLY A 18 3.35 -5.26 10.91
CA GLY A 18 4.82 -5.20 10.93
C GLY A 18 5.49 -5.26 9.56
N GLU A 19 4.71 -5.36 8.47
CA GLU A 19 5.28 -5.37 7.12
C GLU A 19 5.90 -4.01 6.81
N THR A 20 7.15 -4.01 6.36
CA THR A 20 7.89 -2.79 6.05
C THR A 20 7.67 -2.43 4.59
N LEU A 21 7.22 -1.20 4.35
CA LEU A 21 7.12 -0.65 3.00
C LEU A 21 8.52 -0.29 2.50
N LEU A 22 8.84 -0.73 1.27
CA LEU A 22 10.09 -0.44 0.59
C LEU A 22 9.84 0.43 -0.63
N GLU A 23 10.88 1.15 -1.07
CA GLU A 23 10.82 1.92 -2.31
C GLU A 23 10.54 0.98 -3.50
N GLY A 24 9.69 1.41 -4.42
CA GLY A 24 9.26 0.61 -5.57
C GLY A 24 8.06 -0.31 -5.31
N ASP A 25 7.63 -0.47 -4.06
CA ASP A 25 6.41 -1.21 -3.73
C ASP A 25 5.18 -0.62 -4.41
N ARG A 26 4.33 -1.50 -4.94
CA ARG A 26 2.99 -1.13 -5.41
C ARG A 26 1.95 -1.57 -4.40
N LEU A 27 1.27 -0.60 -3.78
CA LEU A 27 0.30 -0.86 -2.72
C LEU A 27 -1.12 -0.92 -3.28
N LEU A 28 -1.87 -1.96 -2.89
CA LEU A 28 -3.31 -2.01 -3.06
C LEU A 28 -3.99 -1.51 -1.79
N LEU A 29 -4.70 -0.38 -1.91
CA LEU A 29 -5.39 0.27 -0.80
C LEU A 29 -6.90 0.05 -0.90
N LEU A 30 -7.53 -0.20 0.24
CA LEU A 30 -8.98 -0.21 0.40
C LEU A 30 -9.37 0.82 1.47
N GLY A 31 -10.36 1.66 1.17
CA GLY A 31 -10.87 2.67 2.07
C GLY A 31 -11.91 3.56 1.38
N GLU A 32 -12.38 4.58 2.11
CA GLU A 32 -13.29 5.58 1.57
C GLU A 32 -12.64 6.43 0.48
N ASP A 33 -13.40 6.78 -0.55
CA ASP A 33 -12.94 7.59 -1.69
C ASP A 33 -12.35 8.94 -1.27
N THR A 34 -12.83 9.51 -0.16
CA THR A 34 -12.32 10.79 0.39
C THR A 34 -10.95 10.66 1.06
N LYS A 35 -10.55 9.45 1.45
CA LYS A 35 -9.30 9.16 2.17
C LYS A 35 -8.19 8.69 1.24
N LEU A 36 -8.53 8.03 0.12
CA LEU A 36 -7.55 7.53 -0.85
C LEU A 36 -6.63 8.62 -1.44
N PRO A 37 -7.10 9.82 -1.81
CA PRO A 37 -6.24 10.89 -2.30
C PRO A 37 -5.20 11.34 -1.27
N LYS A 38 -5.59 11.44 0.01
CA LYS A 38 -4.67 11.81 1.11
C LYS A 38 -3.62 10.73 1.33
N ALA A 39 -4.01 9.46 1.29
CA ALA A 39 -3.07 8.36 1.37
C ALA A 39 -2.06 8.40 0.21
N LYS A 40 -2.54 8.62 -1.03
CA LYS A 40 -1.66 8.75 -2.20
C LYS A 40 -0.67 9.90 -2.07
N ALA A 41 -1.09 11.05 -1.54
CA ALA A 41 -0.19 12.19 -1.33
C ALA A 41 0.92 11.88 -0.32
N ASN A 42 0.58 11.24 0.81
CA ASN A 42 1.57 10.91 1.86
C ASN A 42 2.55 9.81 1.45
N LEU A 43 2.14 8.90 0.55
CA LEU A 43 2.96 7.75 0.13
C LEU A 43 3.87 8.05 -1.06
N ASN A 44 3.65 9.17 -1.76
CA ASN A 44 4.49 9.62 -2.89
C ASN A 44 5.26 10.90 -2.55
N ALA A 45 5.30 11.29 -1.27
CA ALA A 45 6.06 12.44 -0.78
C ALA A 45 7.50 12.04 -0.51
#